data_AF-A0A5J4TGJ4-F1
#
_entry.id   AF-A0A5J4TGJ4-F1
#
_cell.length_a   1.000
_cell.length_b   1.000
_cell.length_c   1.000
_cell.angle_alpha   90.00
_cell.angle_beta   90.00
_cell.angle_gamma   90.00
#
_symmetry.space_group_name_H-M   'P 1'
#
loop_
_entity.id
_entity.type
_entity.pdbx_description
1 polymer ?
#
loop_
_entity_poly.entity_id
_entity_poly.type
_entity_poly.pdbx_seq_one_letter_code
_entity_poly.pdbx_strand_id
1 'polypeptide(L)'
;MYISDIDKVINGKLCPNNCQMIFNTKNQNYKRDLARHLKYCQGPETAKQVKLDHLPKPYYPHISNNKLLQKLVATGQSDLLSPTLNYITFDFETVESIINGVDNLIAQLEPLPIASAATINGLITTLYFDLRDGTDFIEQWISQLFEVAIKVNEANQSNIPEVQINDKNYIPYKPQVSVIGFNSKKFDMNLLLKHLIKNRTKIQYMGSTTQAKQTVVSHQDYDFDLRFIDILSFIPPNNTLKQFVEKFGTKGIKLTK
;
A
#
# COMPACT_ATOMS: atom_id res chain seq x y z
N MET A 1 -18.39 -16.01 -24.81
CA MET A 1 -18.89 -17.36 -24.46
C MET A 1 -19.97 -17.18 -23.40
N TYR A 2 -21.23 -17.48 -23.71
CA TYR A 2 -22.35 -17.33 -22.77
C TYR A 2 -22.77 -18.73 -22.31
N ILE A 3 -22.70 -18.98 -20.99
CA ILE A 3 -23.19 -20.22 -20.41
C ILE A 3 -24.71 -20.09 -20.30
N SER A 4 -25.43 -20.74 -21.20
CA SER A 4 -26.90 -20.71 -21.23
C SER A 4 -27.55 -21.64 -20.22
N ASP A 5 -26.82 -22.62 -19.69
CA ASP A 5 -27.33 -23.66 -18.79
C ASP A 5 -26.31 -23.94 -17.68
N ILE A 6 -26.43 -23.19 -16.59
CA ILE A 6 -25.53 -23.28 -15.43
C ILE A 6 -25.66 -24.65 -14.75
N ASP A 7 -26.86 -25.24 -14.74
CA ASP A 7 -27.12 -26.53 -14.09
C ASP A 7 -26.37 -27.68 -14.80
N LYS A 8 -26.24 -27.62 -16.14
CA LYS A 8 -25.40 -28.57 -16.89
C LYS A 8 -23.91 -28.42 -16.59
N VAL A 9 -23.42 -27.20 -16.38
CA VAL A 9 -22.00 -26.94 -16.09
C VAL A 9 -21.60 -27.51 -14.73
N ILE A 10 -22.47 -27.35 -13.73
CA ILE A 10 -22.20 -27.85 -12.37
C ILE A 10 -22.66 -29.29 -12.15
N ASN A 11 -23.23 -29.94 -13.18
CA ASN A 11 -23.78 -31.29 -13.13
C ASN A 11 -24.73 -31.51 -11.92
N GLY A 12 -25.56 -30.50 -11.65
CA GLY A 12 -26.40 -30.40 -10.47
C GLY A 12 -27.32 -29.17 -10.56
N LYS A 13 -28.22 -29.01 -9.59
CA LYS A 13 -29.14 -27.87 -9.54
C LYS A 13 -28.82 -26.96 -8.37
N LEU A 14 -28.61 -25.68 -8.64
CA LEU A 14 -28.44 -24.67 -7.59
C LEU A 14 -29.75 -24.38 -6.86
N CYS A 15 -29.66 -24.09 -5.56
CA CYS A 15 -30.80 -23.61 -4.80
C CYS A 15 -31.30 -22.27 -5.39
N PRO A 16 -32.61 -22.13 -5.67
CA PRO A 16 -33.18 -20.90 -6.23
C PRO A 16 -33.11 -19.71 -5.26
N ASN A 17 -33.00 -19.95 -3.95
CA ASN A 17 -32.89 -18.89 -2.93
C ASN A 17 -31.45 -18.36 -2.77
N ASN A 18 -30.56 -18.69 -3.72
CA ASN A 18 -29.20 -18.15 -3.85
C ASN A 18 -28.30 -18.31 -2.60
N CYS A 19 -28.48 -19.38 -1.85
CA CYS A 19 -27.66 -19.76 -0.69
C CYS A 19 -26.41 -20.58 -1.06
N GLN A 20 -26.07 -20.64 -2.35
CA GLN A 20 -24.92 -21.37 -2.92
C GLN A 20 -24.92 -22.90 -2.73
N MET A 21 -26.03 -23.50 -2.27
CA MET A 21 -26.16 -24.97 -2.19
C MET A 21 -26.47 -25.62 -3.54
N ILE A 22 -25.83 -26.75 -3.85
CA ILE A 22 -25.99 -27.51 -5.09
C ILE A 22 -26.56 -28.91 -4.78
N PHE A 23 -27.57 -29.32 -5.55
CA PHE A 23 -28.23 -30.62 -5.42
C PHE A 23 -27.93 -31.51 -6.62
N ASN A 24 -27.53 -32.75 -6.37
CA ASN A 24 -27.36 -33.74 -7.44
C ASN A 24 -28.73 -34.22 -7.94
N THR A 25 -29.08 -33.90 -9.17
CA THR A 25 -30.36 -34.26 -9.80
C THR A 25 -30.52 -35.76 -10.10
N LYS A 26 -29.42 -36.52 -10.11
CA LYS A 26 -29.40 -37.98 -10.31
C LYS A 26 -29.67 -38.77 -9.03
N ASN A 27 -29.66 -38.12 -7.86
CA ASN A 27 -29.96 -38.78 -6.59
C ASN A 27 -31.46 -39.12 -6.51
N GLN A 28 -31.80 -40.36 -6.15
CA GLN A 28 -33.19 -40.79 -5.98
C GLN A 28 -33.95 -39.95 -4.92
N ASN A 29 -33.22 -39.40 -3.95
CA ASN A 29 -33.77 -38.54 -2.89
C ASN A 29 -33.79 -37.05 -3.23
N TYR A 30 -33.35 -36.64 -4.42
CA TYR A 30 -33.21 -35.23 -4.84
C TYR A 30 -34.43 -34.37 -4.49
N LYS A 31 -35.64 -34.84 -4.82
CA LYS A 31 -36.89 -34.08 -4.59
C LYS A 31 -37.14 -33.85 -3.10
N ARG A 32 -36.91 -34.86 -2.27
CA ARG A 32 -37.07 -34.78 -0.81
C ARG A 32 -36.07 -33.83 -0.20
N ASP A 33 -34.80 -33.94 -0.60
CA ASP A 33 -33.70 -33.18 -0.01
C ASP A 33 -33.78 -31.70 -0.41
N LEU A 34 -34.16 -31.41 -1.66
CA LEU A 34 -34.44 -30.04 -2.10
C LEU A 34 -35.64 -29.45 -1.34
N ALA A 35 -36.75 -30.18 -1.21
CA ALA A 35 -37.94 -29.69 -0.49
C ALA A 35 -37.65 -29.43 1.00
N ARG A 36 -36.90 -30.32 1.66
CA ARG A 36 -36.45 -30.14 3.03
C ARG A 36 -35.56 -28.90 3.15
N HIS A 37 -34.62 -28.72 2.23
CA HIS A 37 -33.76 -27.55 2.21
C HIS A 37 -34.56 -26.26 2.03
N LEU A 38 -35.47 -26.20 1.05
CA LEU A 38 -36.30 -25.01 0.79
C LEU A 38 -37.19 -24.62 1.98
N LYS A 39 -37.59 -25.57 2.83
CA LYS A 39 -38.36 -25.30 4.05
C LYS A 39 -37.59 -24.46 5.08
N TYR A 40 -36.26 -24.58 5.11
CA TYR A 40 -35.40 -23.87 6.08
C TYR A 40 -34.44 -22.89 5.41
N CYS A 41 -34.38 -22.88 4.08
CA CYS A 41 -33.56 -21.95 3.32
C CYS A 41 -34.22 -20.58 3.33
N GLN A 42 -33.95 -19.84 4.40
CA GLN A 42 -33.97 -18.39 4.36
C GLN A 42 -32.95 -18.01 3.28
N GLY A 43 -33.41 -17.47 2.15
CA GLY A 43 -32.52 -16.74 1.25
C GLY A 43 -31.78 -15.65 2.05
N PRO A 44 -30.81 -14.90 1.50
CA PRO A 44 -30.13 -13.90 2.29
C PRO A 44 -31.10 -12.79 2.78
N GLU A 45 -31.72 -12.99 3.96
CA GLU A 45 -32.20 -11.93 4.86
C GLU A 45 -30.98 -11.30 5.54
N THR A 46 -30.07 -10.82 4.70
CA THR A 46 -29.20 -9.73 5.06
C THR A 46 -29.25 -8.82 3.86
N ALA A 47 -30.17 -7.84 3.90
CA ALA A 47 -29.76 -6.54 3.43
C ALA A 47 -28.54 -6.17 4.28
N LYS A 48 -27.35 -6.59 3.86
CA LYS A 48 -26.10 -5.98 4.31
C LYS A 48 -26.18 -4.57 3.75
N GLN A 49 -26.96 -3.72 4.41
CA GLN A 49 -26.82 -2.29 4.26
C GLN A 49 -25.37 -2.04 4.67
N VAL A 50 -24.55 -1.70 3.68
CA VAL A 50 -23.27 -1.09 3.96
C VAL A 50 -23.62 0.16 4.74
N LYS A 51 -23.47 0.09 6.07
CA LYS A 51 -23.57 1.27 6.92
C LYS A 51 -22.29 2.05 6.66
N LEU A 52 -22.33 2.88 5.62
CA LEU A 52 -21.33 3.91 5.43
C LEU A 52 -21.45 4.84 6.63
N ASP A 53 -20.33 5.16 7.27
CA ASP A 53 -20.30 6.20 8.28
C ASP A 53 -20.94 7.46 7.68
N HIS A 54 -21.83 8.13 8.42
CA HIS A 54 -22.53 9.35 7.96
C HIS A 54 -21.58 10.46 7.49
N LEU A 55 -20.33 10.39 7.93
CA LEU A 55 -19.24 11.23 7.50
C LEU A 55 -18.14 10.34 6.92
N PRO A 56 -17.57 10.66 5.74
CA PRO A 56 -16.36 10.00 5.28
C PRO A 56 -15.29 10.21 6.35
N LYS A 57 -14.85 9.12 7.00
CA LYS A 57 -13.72 9.20 7.92
C LYS A 57 -12.53 9.81 7.16
N PRO A 58 -11.90 10.87 7.67
CA PRO A 58 -10.65 11.36 7.11
C PRO A 58 -9.69 10.16 7.03
N TYR A 59 -9.20 9.85 5.83
CA TYR A 59 -8.50 8.59 5.57
C TYR A 59 -7.04 8.68 6.06
N TYR A 60 -6.85 8.65 7.39
CA TYR A 60 -5.55 8.66 8.06
C TYR A 60 -5.42 7.50 9.04
N PRO A 61 -5.40 6.24 8.57
CA PRO A 61 -5.29 5.08 9.46
C PRO A 61 -4.03 5.08 10.32
N HIS A 62 -2.95 5.75 9.87
CA HIS A 62 -1.75 5.95 10.69
C HIS A 62 -1.97 6.92 11.86
N ILE A 63 -2.95 7.82 11.79
CA ILE A 63 -3.38 8.67 12.92
C ILE A 63 -4.36 7.89 13.80
N SER A 64 -5.38 7.26 13.20
CA SER A 64 -6.43 6.58 13.96
C SER A 64 -5.96 5.31 14.66
N ASN A 65 -4.89 4.65 14.20
CA ASN A 65 -4.39 3.41 14.82
C ASN A 65 -3.15 3.64 15.70
N ASN A 66 -2.64 4.86 15.76
CA ASN A 66 -1.50 5.19 16.60
C ASN A 66 -2.01 5.66 17.98
N LYS A 67 -1.93 4.76 18.98
CA LYS A 67 -2.37 5.02 20.35
C LYS A 67 -1.62 6.20 21.01
N LEU A 68 -0.37 6.48 20.61
CA LEU A 68 0.35 7.67 21.08
C LEU A 68 -0.33 8.94 20.55
N LEU A 69 -0.61 8.99 19.25
CA LEU A 69 -1.33 10.12 18.65
C LEU A 69 -2.72 10.29 19.28
N GLN A 70 -3.45 9.19 19.47
CA GLN A 70 -4.75 9.23 20.15
C GLN A 70 -4.63 9.80 21.57
N LYS A 71 -3.64 9.35 22.34
CA LYS A 71 -3.42 9.82 23.72
C LYS A 71 -3.07 11.31 23.74
N LEU A 72 -2.12 11.75 22.93
CA LEU A 72 -1.69 13.16 22.86
C LEU A 72 -2.85 14.08 22.46
N VAL A 73 -3.68 13.65 21.52
CA VAL A 73 -4.89 14.40 21.14
C VAL A 73 -5.91 14.41 22.28
N ALA A 74 -6.16 13.27 22.94
CA ALA A 74 -7.14 13.16 24.01
C ALA A 74 -6.75 13.93 25.29
N THR A 75 -5.46 14.06 25.58
CA THR A 75 -4.94 14.82 26.73
C THR A 75 -4.73 16.30 26.44
N GLY A 76 -5.05 16.78 25.24
CA GLY A 76 -4.82 18.16 24.83
C GLY A 76 -3.33 18.51 24.65
N GLN A 77 -2.47 17.51 24.49
CA GLN A 77 -1.02 17.65 24.31
C GLN A 77 -0.61 17.54 22.83
N SER A 78 -1.49 17.93 21.91
CA SER A 78 -1.22 17.90 20.47
C SER A 78 -0.03 18.77 20.07
N ASP A 79 0.30 19.79 20.87
CA ASP A 79 1.42 20.70 20.61
C ASP A 79 2.79 20.00 20.74
N LEU A 80 2.84 18.84 21.39
CA LEU A 80 4.03 17.98 21.45
C LEU A 80 4.25 17.18 20.15
N LEU A 81 3.28 17.19 19.23
CA LEU A 81 3.41 16.51 17.95
C LEU A 81 4.27 17.34 16.99
N SER A 82 5.51 16.91 16.79
CA SER A 82 6.30 17.37 15.67
C SER A 82 5.93 16.60 14.39
N PRO A 83 5.75 17.26 13.24
CA PRO A 83 5.66 16.58 11.95
C PRO A 83 6.85 15.64 11.74
N THR A 84 6.65 14.52 11.05
CA THR A 84 7.77 13.68 10.62
C THR A 84 8.62 14.47 9.61
N LEU A 85 9.81 14.90 10.05
CA LEU A 85 10.71 15.71 9.22
C LEU A 85 11.66 14.87 8.36
N ASN A 86 11.84 13.59 8.71
CA ASN A 86 12.80 12.74 8.04
C ASN A 86 12.09 11.73 7.12
N TYR A 87 12.50 11.71 5.86
CA TYR A 87 11.89 10.89 4.82
C TYR A 87 12.89 10.60 3.71
N ILE A 88 12.55 9.62 2.88
CA ILE A 88 13.30 9.26 1.67
C ILE A 88 12.42 9.64 0.47
N THR A 89 12.98 10.27 -0.55
CA THR A 89 12.34 10.40 -1.87
C THR A 89 13.04 9.52 -2.88
N PHE A 90 12.34 9.06 -3.91
CA PHE A 90 12.93 8.27 -4.99
C PHE A 90 12.23 8.53 -6.32
N ASP A 91 12.96 8.26 -7.41
CA ASP A 91 12.46 8.34 -8.78
C ASP A 91 13.21 7.37 -9.69
N PHE A 92 12.53 6.84 -10.70
CA PHE A 92 13.12 6.04 -11.76
C PHE A 92 13.14 6.82 -13.07
N GLU A 93 14.23 6.68 -13.82
CA GLU A 93 14.20 7.00 -15.25
C GLU A 93 13.97 5.71 -16.04
N THR A 94 13.11 5.77 -17.06
CA THR A 94 12.68 4.57 -17.81
C THR A 94 12.70 4.76 -19.30
N VAL A 95 12.81 3.64 -20.02
CA VAL A 95 12.79 3.60 -21.48
C VAL A 95 11.67 2.69 -21.96
N GLU A 96 11.00 3.11 -23.03
CA GLU A 96 9.99 2.30 -23.71
C GLU A 96 10.65 1.22 -24.57
N SER A 97 10.34 -0.03 -24.27
CA SER A 97 10.63 -1.21 -25.08
C SER A 97 9.38 -1.57 -25.87
N ILE A 98 9.44 -1.41 -27.20
CA ILE A 98 8.34 -1.75 -28.10
C ILE A 98 8.37 -3.26 -28.34
N ILE A 99 7.37 -3.98 -27.85
CA ILE A 99 7.21 -5.41 -28.11
C ILE A 99 6.36 -5.59 -29.36
N ASN A 100 7.02 -5.84 -30.49
CA ASN A 100 6.31 -6.17 -31.73
C ASN A 100 5.67 -7.57 -31.63
N GLY A 101 4.37 -7.68 -31.96
CA GLY A 101 3.68 -8.96 -32.13
C GLY A 101 2.74 -9.41 -31.00
N VAL A 102 2.41 -8.55 -30.04
CA VAL A 102 1.38 -8.82 -29.02
C VAL A 102 0.22 -7.83 -29.18
N ASP A 103 -0.93 -8.30 -29.66
CA ASP A 103 -2.14 -7.47 -29.75
C ASP A 103 -2.54 -6.97 -28.34
N ASN A 104 -2.63 -5.64 -28.18
CA ASN A 104 -2.97 -4.87 -26.97
C ASN A 104 -1.80 -4.45 -26.03
N LEU A 105 -0.53 -4.74 -26.33
CA LEU A 105 0.62 -4.19 -25.58
C LEU A 105 1.33 -3.13 -26.42
N ILE A 106 1.19 -1.85 -26.05
CA ILE A 106 1.71 -0.72 -26.84
C ILE A 106 3.20 -0.47 -26.56
N ALA A 107 3.66 -0.63 -25.31
CA ALA A 107 5.06 -0.59 -24.91
C ALA A 107 5.24 -1.22 -23.51
N GLN A 108 6.37 -1.88 -23.27
CA GLN A 108 6.85 -2.27 -21.93
C GLN A 108 7.92 -1.28 -21.49
N LEU A 109 7.77 -0.64 -20.34
CA LEU A 109 8.79 0.26 -19.80
C LEU A 109 9.80 -0.53 -18.97
N GLU A 110 11.08 -0.25 -19.19
CA GLU A 110 12.20 -0.82 -18.44
C GLU A 110 12.92 0.27 -17.63
N PRO A 111 13.30 0.00 -16.37
CA PRO A 111 14.06 0.94 -15.56
C PRO A 111 15.51 1.04 -16.03
N LEU A 112 16.04 2.25 -16.09
CA LEU A 112 17.43 2.53 -16.43
C LEU A 112 18.23 2.86 -15.14
N PRO A 113 18.13 4.04 -14.54
CA PRO A 113 18.59 4.28 -13.18
C PRO A 113 17.45 4.48 -12.17
N ILE A 114 17.82 4.35 -10.91
CA ILE A 114 17.06 4.83 -9.76
C ILE A 114 17.90 5.82 -8.96
N ALA A 115 17.29 6.97 -8.65
CA ALA A 115 17.84 7.95 -7.74
C ALA A 115 16.98 8.02 -6.48
N SER A 116 17.61 8.18 -5.32
CA SER A 116 16.89 8.50 -4.09
C SER A 116 17.64 9.53 -3.26
N ALA A 117 16.90 10.23 -2.41
CA ALA A 117 17.44 11.23 -1.50
C ALA A 117 16.80 11.07 -0.11
N ALA A 118 17.62 10.85 0.90
CA ALA A 118 17.16 10.87 2.29
C ALA A 118 17.38 12.26 2.88
N THR A 119 16.30 12.84 3.41
CA THR A 119 16.34 14.07 4.17
C THR A 119 16.30 13.70 5.66
N ILE A 120 17.36 14.03 6.39
CA ILE A 120 17.49 13.80 7.83
C ILE A 120 17.87 15.12 8.49
N ASN A 121 16.99 15.67 9.33
CA ASN A 121 17.18 16.92 10.05
C ASN A 121 17.65 18.08 9.14
N GLY A 122 17.12 18.13 7.91
CA GLY A 122 17.45 19.14 6.89
C GLY A 122 18.74 18.88 6.10
N LEU A 123 19.48 17.81 6.40
CA LEU A 123 20.61 17.33 5.61
C LEU A 123 20.13 16.32 4.57
N ILE A 124 20.64 16.42 3.34
CA ILE A 124 20.32 15.51 2.24
C ILE A 124 21.50 14.60 1.94
N THR A 125 21.23 13.30 1.88
CA THR A 125 22.15 12.29 1.32
C THR A 125 21.48 11.63 0.12
N THR A 126 22.18 11.51 -1.00
CA THR A 126 21.66 10.93 -2.23
C THR A 126 22.25 9.56 -2.51
N LEU A 127 21.45 8.69 -3.11
CA LEU A 127 21.85 7.42 -3.69
C LEU A 127 21.52 7.42 -5.18
N TYR A 128 22.36 6.78 -5.97
CA TYR A 128 22.17 6.63 -7.40
C TYR A 128 22.67 5.25 -7.83
N PHE A 129 21.83 4.52 -8.56
CA PHE A 129 22.14 3.21 -9.11
C PHE A 129 21.68 3.16 -10.55
N ASP A 130 22.49 2.58 -11.43
CA ASP A 130 22.22 2.55 -12.86
C ASP A 130 22.37 1.13 -13.41
N LEU A 131 21.51 0.76 -14.36
CA LEU A 131 21.56 -0.50 -15.09
C LEU A 131 22.94 -0.77 -15.72
N ARG A 132 23.68 0.28 -16.11
CA ARG A 132 25.04 0.19 -16.66
C ARG A 132 26.05 -0.40 -15.69
N ASP A 133 25.80 -0.29 -14.38
CA ASP A 133 26.70 -0.80 -13.34
C ASP A 133 26.37 -2.26 -12.95
N GLY A 134 25.26 -2.80 -13.43
CA GLY A 134 24.83 -4.18 -13.19
C GLY A 134 23.32 -4.36 -13.29
N THR A 135 22.86 -5.53 -13.71
CA THR A 135 21.41 -5.82 -13.82
C THR A 135 20.70 -5.93 -12.47
N ASP A 136 21.45 -6.07 -11.39
CA ASP A 136 20.98 -6.15 -10.00
C ASP A 136 20.96 -4.78 -9.29
N PHE A 137 21.07 -3.68 -10.04
CA PHE A 137 21.10 -2.32 -9.49
C PHE A 137 19.89 -1.98 -8.61
N ILE A 138 18.71 -2.54 -8.90
CA ILE A 138 17.49 -2.35 -8.09
C ILE A 138 17.63 -3.09 -6.76
N GLU A 139 18.17 -4.31 -6.76
CA GLU A 139 18.47 -5.06 -5.54
C GLU A 139 19.50 -4.35 -4.67
N GLN A 140 20.56 -3.83 -5.27
CA GLN A 140 21.58 -3.05 -4.57
C GLN A 140 20.96 -1.78 -3.96
N TRP A 141 20.12 -1.08 -4.72
CA TRP A 141 19.38 0.08 -4.23
C TRP A 141 18.44 -0.28 -3.06
N ILE A 142 17.67 -1.38 -3.16
CA ILE A 142 16.80 -1.83 -2.07
C ILE A 142 17.61 -2.14 -0.81
N SER A 143 18.78 -2.78 -0.95
CA SER A 143 19.66 -3.04 0.19
C SER A 143 20.09 -1.74 0.87
N GLN A 144 20.57 -0.76 0.10
CA GLN A 144 20.97 0.54 0.65
C GLN A 144 19.78 1.36 1.16
N LEU A 145 18.59 1.19 0.58
CA LEU A 145 17.37 1.84 1.04
C LEU A 145 17.06 1.45 2.49
N PHE A 146 17.19 0.17 2.86
CA PHE A 146 16.98 -0.27 4.23
C PHE A 146 18.03 0.31 5.19
N GLU A 147 19.31 0.36 4.80
CA GLU A 147 20.39 0.97 5.60
C GLU A 147 20.15 2.46 5.86
N VAL A 148 19.71 3.19 4.84
CA VAL A 148 19.34 4.60 4.96
C VAL A 148 18.06 4.76 5.79
N ALA A 149 17.09 3.84 5.64
CA ALA A 149 15.85 3.86 6.40
C ALA A 149 16.07 3.63 7.90
N ILE A 150 17.10 2.89 8.33
CA ILE A 150 17.49 2.79 9.74
C ILE A 150 17.76 4.20 10.30
N LYS A 151 18.64 4.97 9.64
CA LYS A 151 19.02 6.32 10.08
C LYS A 151 17.84 7.28 10.09
N VAL A 152 16.97 7.19 9.08
CA VAL A 152 15.72 7.98 9.00
C VAL A 152 14.77 7.59 10.13
N ASN A 153 14.65 6.29 10.44
CA ASN A 153 13.82 5.81 11.53
C ASN A 153 14.32 6.31 12.88
N GLU A 154 15.62 6.16 13.18
CA GLU A 154 16.26 6.64 14.41
C GLU A 154 16.00 8.14 14.63
N ALA A 155 16.23 8.96 13.60
CA ALA A 155 15.98 10.40 13.66
C ALA A 155 14.49 10.74 13.82
N ASN A 156 13.58 9.90 13.30
CA ASN A 156 12.15 10.08 13.53
C ASN A 156 11.74 9.67 14.95
N GLN A 157 12.28 8.57 15.48
CA GLN A 157 12.00 8.10 16.85
C GLN A 157 12.51 9.10 17.89
N SER A 158 13.66 9.75 17.67
CA SER A 158 14.18 10.76 18.59
C SER A 158 13.29 12.00 18.74
N ASN A 159 12.40 12.24 17.76
CA ASN A 159 11.44 13.35 17.80
C ASN A 159 10.12 12.97 18.49
N ILE A 160 9.93 11.70 18.84
CA ILE A 160 8.72 11.24 19.51
C ILE A 160 8.83 11.54 21.00
N PRO A 161 7.89 12.28 21.61
CA PRO A 161 7.92 12.56 23.04
C PRO A 161 7.77 11.26 23.84
N GLU A 162 8.53 11.13 24.93
CA GLU A 162 8.37 10.03 25.87
C GLU A 162 6.99 10.12 26.54
N VAL A 163 6.08 9.22 26.16
CA VAL A 163 4.74 9.13 26.75
C VAL A 163 4.52 7.72 27.26
N GLN A 164 4.37 7.57 28.57
CA GLN A 164 4.02 6.28 29.16
C GLN A 164 2.57 5.91 28.83
N ILE A 165 2.35 4.77 28.17
CA ILE A 165 1.01 4.24 27.89
C ILE A 165 0.78 3.06 28.84
N ASN A 166 0.03 3.31 29.92
CA ASN A 166 -0.27 2.31 30.96
C ASN A 166 -1.47 1.43 30.56
N ASP A 167 -1.34 0.73 29.44
CA ASP A 167 -2.30 -0.27 28.98
C ASP A 167 -1.58 -1.61 28.86
N LYS A 168 -2.02 -2.62 29.62
CA LYS A 168 -1.41 -3.96 29.62
C LYS A 168 -1.52 -4.67 28.26
N ASN A 169 -2.48 -4.25 27.43
CA ASN A 169 -2.66 -4.74 26.06
C ASN A 169 -2.10 -3.75 25.03
N TYR A 170 -1.20 -2.85 25.45
CA TYR A 170 -0.53 -1.93 24.54
C TYR A 170 0.46 -2.69 23.66
N ILE A 171 0.15 -2.73 22.37
CA ILE A 171 1.11 -3.13 21.34
C ILE A 171 1.68 -1.83 20.77
N PRO A 172 3.00 -1.58 20.90
CA PRO A 172 3.65 -0.43 20.29
C PRO A 172 3.36 -0.37 18.79
N TYR A 173 3.09 0.83 18.29
CA TYR A 173 2.94 1.04 16.86
C TYR A 173 4.28 0.79 16.19
N LYS A 174 4.34 -0.17 15.26
CA LYS A 174 5.55 -0.44 14.49
C LYS A 174 5.91 0.81 13.68
N PRO A 175 7.11 1.40 13.84
CA PRO A 175 7.50 2.59 13.11
C PRO A 175 7.40 2.42 11.59
N GLN A 176 7.06 3.50 10.88
CA GLN A 176 6.97 3.50 9.43
C GLN A 176 7.81 4.63 8.83
N VAL A 177 8.81 4.27 8.03
CA VAL A 177 9.66 5.21 7.31
C VAL A 177 9.00 5.56 5.98
N SER A 178 8.77 6.84 5.74
CA SER A 178 8.19 7.32 4.48
C SER A 178 9.19 7.23 3.34
N VAL A 179 8.81 6.55 2.26
CA VAL A 179 9.51 6.51 0.98
C VAL A 179 8.57 7.11 -0.07
N ILE A 180 8.90 8.31 -0.55
CA ILE A 180 8.00 9.19 -1.29
C ILE A 180 8.43 9.25 -2.76
N GLY A 181 7.55 8.87 -3.66
CA GLY A 181 7.75 9.08 -5.10
C GLY A 181 6.79 10.13 -5.65
N PHE A 182 7.02 10.54 -6.90
CA PHE A 182 6.13 11.42 -7.64
C PHE A 182 5.53 10.68 -8.83
N ASN A 183 4.21 10.54 -8.90
CA ASN A 183 3.52 9.73 -9.91
C ASN A 183 3.92 8.23 -9.87
N SER A 184 4.42 7.78 -8.72
CA SER A 184 5.06 6.48 -8.57
C SER A 184 4.09 5.32 -8.31
N LYS A 185 2.83 5.62 -7.94
CA LYS A 185 1.87 4.61 -7.44
C LYS A 185 1.60 3.44 -8.38
N LYS A 186 1.68 3.69 -9.69
CA LYS A 186 1.32 2.71 -10.71
C LYS A 186 2.56 2.14 -11.36
N PHE A 187 3.52 2.97 -11.71
CA PHE A 187 4.63 2.54 -12.54
C PHE A 187 5.82 2.07 -11.69
N ASP A 188 6.46 2.99 -10.97
CA ASP A 188 7.63 2.68 -10.14
C ASP A 188 7.35 1.59 -9.11
N MET A 189 6.17 1.65 -8.47
CA MET A 189 5.79 0.60 -7.53
C MET A 189 5.67 -0.77 -8.21
N ASN A 190 5.11 -0.86 -9.41
CA ASN A 190 5.03 -2.14 -10.14
C ASN A 190 6.40 -2.68 -10.54
N LEU A 191 7.38 -1.81 -10.82
CA LEU A 191 8.76 -2.22 -10.99
C LEU A 191 9.32 -2.77 -9.68
N LEU A 192 9.25 -2.00 -8.60
CA LEU A 192 9.80 -2.36 -7.29
C LEU A 192 9.20 -3.64 -6.73
N LEU A 193 7.90 -3.87 -6.92
CA LEU A 193 7.20 -5.03 -6.36
C LEU A 193 7.83 -6.36 -6.80
N LYS A 194 8.32 -6.45 -8.03
CA LYS A 194 9.01 -7.65 -8.53
C LYS A 194 10.28 -7.96 -7.73
N HIS A 195 10.97 -6.93 -7.28
CA HIS A 195 12.23 -7.05 -6.53
C HIS A 195 12.00 -7.09 -5.00
N LEU A 196 10.88 -6.54 -4.53
CA LEU A 196 10.48 -6.54 -3.12
C LEU A 196 9.79 -7.83 -2.71
N ILE A 197 9.15 -8.58 -3.61
CA ILE A 197 8.59 -9.90 -3.31
C ILE A 197 9.74 -10.91 -3.23
N LYS A 198 10.39 -10.98 -2.06
CA LYS A 198 11.41 -11.97 -1.72
C LYS A 198 11.01 -12.73 -0.46
N ASN A 199 11.74 -13.80 -0.13
CA ASN A 199 11.56 -14.48 1.15
C ASN A 199 11.73 -13.45 2.28
N ARG A 200 10.84 -13.45 3.28
CA ARG A 200 10.83 -12.58 4.48
C ARG A 200 10.24 -11.17 4.33
N THR A 201 9.71 -10.80 3.17
CA THR A 201 8.93 -9.55 3.01
C THR A 201 7.43 -9.81 3.06
N LYS A 202 6.70 -8.95 3.78
CA LYS A 202 5.24 -8.87 3.76
C LYS A 202 4.85 -7.52 3.16
N ILE A 203 4.01 -7.56 2.12
CA ILE A 203 3.55 -6.35 1.42
C ILE A 203 2.06 -6.16 1.71
N GLN A 204 1.68 -4.97 2.16
CA GLN A 204 0.31 -4.58 2.41
C GLN A 204 -0.04 -3.35 1.58
N TYR A 205 -1.02 -3.48 0.69
CA TYR A 205 -1.59 -2.34 -0.02
C TYR A 205 -2.71 -1.72 0.79
N MET A 206 -2.80 -0.40 0.69
CA MET A 206 -3.95 0.34 1.21
C MET A 206 -4.63 1.07 0.06
N GLY A 207 -5.89 0.73 -0.20
CA GLY A 207 -6.64 1.14 -1.39
C GLY A 207 -6.94 -0.05 -2.29
N SER A 208 -7.32 0.20 -3.55
CA SER A 208 -7.41 -0.84 -4.59
C SER A 208 -6.09 -0.92 -5.36
N THR A 209 -5.88 -2.00 -6.12
CA THR A 209 -4.74 -2.11 -7.05
C THR A 209 -4.68 -0.98 -8.08
N THR A 210 -5.81 -0.37 -8.40
CA THR A 210 -5.93 0.76 -9.35
C THR A 210 -5.82 2.14 -8.68
N GLN A 211 -6.04 2.22 -7.36
CA GLN A 211 -6.03 3.45 -6.57
C GLN A 211 -5.33 3.20 -5.23
N ALA A 212 -4.12 2.65 -5.29
CA ALA A 212 -3.31 2.44 -4.10
C ALA A 212 -2.91 3.81 -3.54
N LYS A 213 -3.25 4.03 -2.27
CA LYS A 213 -2.91 5.27 -1.54
C LYS A 213 -1.55 5.17 -0.86
N GLN A 214 -1.20 3.96 -0.43
CA GLN A 214 0.12 3.64 0.10
C GLN A 214 0.39 2.14 -0.02
N THR A 215 1.67 1.78 -0.05
CA THR A 215 2.16 0.40 0.01
C THR A 215 3.10 0.28 1.18
N VAL A 216 2.77 -0.60 2.13
CA VAL A 216 3.61 -0.88 3.29
C VAL A 216 4.40 -2.16 3.03
N VAL A 217 5.71 -2.10 3.22
CA VAL A 217 6.63 -3.22 3.09
C VAL A 217 7.25 -3.48 4.45
N SER A 218 6.91 -4.62 5.03
CA SER A 218 7.51 -5.13 6.26
C SER A 218 8.54 -6.19 5.93
N HIS A 219 9.74 -6.08 6.49
CA HIS A 219 10.77 -7.10 6.38
C HIS A 219 11.05 -7.69 7.76
N GLN A 220 11.24 -9.01 7.87
CA GLN A 220 11.37 -9.70 9.17
C GLN A 220 12.61 -9.27 9.96
N ASP A 221 13.68 -8.90 9.25
CA ASP A 221 14.95 -8.50 9.86
C ASP A 221 14.93 -7.06 10.42
N TYR A 222 13.85 -6.29 10.21
CA TYR A 222 13.75 -4.89 10.63
C TYR A 222 12.53 -4.64 11.53
N ASP A 223 12.73 -3.85 12.56
CA ASP A 223 11.72 -3.45 13.55
C ASP A 223 10.85 -2.27 13.08
N PHE A 224 11.09 -1.72 11.89
CA PHE A 224 10.25 -0.75 11.20
C PHE A 224 9.70 -1.31 9.88
N ASP A 225 8.76 -0.57 9.29
CA ASP A 225 8.26 -0.82 7.93
C ASP A 225 8.63 0.33 7.00
N LEU A 226 8.79 0.04 5.71
CA LEU A 226 8.83 1.06 4.67
C LEU A 226 7.41 1.37 4.22
N ARG A 227 7.08 2.65 4.14
CA ARG A 227 5.78 3.15 3.69
C ARG A 227 5.97 3.95 2.41
N PHE A 228 5.68 3.29 1.29
CA PHE A 228 5.72 3.90 -0.03
C PHE A 228 4.47 4.74 -0.27
N ILE A 229 4.67 6.01 -0.64
CA ILE A 229 3.62 7.00 -0.85
C ILE A 229 3.88 7.71 -2.18
N ASP A 230 2.84 7.89 -2.98
CA ASP A 230 2.86 8.78 -4.15
C ASP A 230 2.30 10.14 -3.74
N ILE A 231 3.14 11.17 -3.81
CA ILE A 231 2.76 12.52 -3.41
C ILE A 231 1.64 13.10 -4.28
N LEU A 232 1.50 12.67 -5.55
CA LEU A 232 0.38 13.09 -6.39
C LEU A 232 -0.98 12.66 -5.86
N SER A 233 -1.03 11.65 -4.99
CA SER A 233 -2.27 11.23 -4.35
C SER A 233 -2.76 12.23 -3.28
N PHE A 234 -1.92 13.18 -2.87
CA PHE A 234 -2.19 14.19 -1.84
C PHE A 234 -2.27 15.62 -2.39
N ILE A 235 -2.00 15.79 -3.68
CA ILE A 235 -2.02 17.08 -4.36
C ILE A 235 -3.27 17.14 -5.24
N PRO A 236 -3.90 18.32 -5.44
CA PRO A 236 -5.00 18.45 -6.39
C PRO A 236 -4.62 17.96 -7.79
N PRO A 237 -5.57 17.42 -8.56
CA PRO A 237 -5.31 16.94 -9.91
C PRO A 237 -4.70 18.05 -10.79
N ASN A 238 -3.91 17.64 -11.79
CA ASN A 238 -3.20 18.50 -12.74
C ASN A 238 -2.07 19.36 -12.17
N ASN A 239 -1.52 19.01 -10.99
CA ASN A 239 -0.27 19.60 -10.53
C ASN A 239 0.93 18.86 -11.11
N THR A 240 1.87 19.62 -11.67
CA THR A 240 3.17 19.13 -12.13
C THR A 240 4.18 19.05 -10.99
N LEU A 241 5.23 18.25 -11.16
CA LEU A 241 6.34 18.18 -10.20
C LEU A 241 6.94 19.57 -9.96
N LYS A 242 7.10 20.35 -11.04
CA LYS A 242 7.60 21.73 -10.98
C LYS A 242 6.74 22.61 -10.06
N GLN A 243 5.42 22.62 -10.24
CA GLN A 243 4.50 23.42 -9.41
C GLN A 243 4.52 22.96 -7.95
N PHE A 244 4.66 21.65 -7.71
CA PHE A 244 4.81 21.12 -6.37
C PHE A 244 6.11 21.63 -5.71
N VAL A 245 7.24 21.53 -6.40
CA VAL A 245 8.54 21.99 -5.90
C VAL A 245 8.56 23.51 -5.69
N GLU A 246 7.99 24.30 -6.60
CA GLU A 246 7.87 25.76 -6.43
C GLU A 246 7.08 26.14 -5.17
N LYS A 247 6.03 25.37 -4.86
CA LYS A 247 5.15 25.63 -3.72
C LYS A 247 5.70 25.13 -2.39
N PHE A 248 6.46 24.03 -2.39
CA PHE A 248 6.85 23.32 -1.16
C PHE A 248 8.37 23.10 -0.98
N GLY A 249 9.20 23.33 -1.99
CA GLY A 249 10.59 22.85 -2.03
C GLY A 249 11.68 23.73 -1.42
N THR A 250 11.38 24.93 -0.88
CA THR A 250 12.42 25.97 -0.72
C THR A 250 12.64 26.55 0.67
N LYS A 251 12.02 26.05 1.74
CA LYS A 251 12.25 26.58 3.10
C LYS A 251 13.08 25.65 3.98
N GLY A 252 14.41 25.64 3.80
CA GLY A 252 15.34 25.20 4.85
C GLY A 252 16.33 24.06 4.57
N ILE A 253 16.48 23.62 3.32
CA ILE A 253 17.31 22.44 2.99
C ILE A 253 18.78 22.85 2.74
N LYS A 254 19.73 22.18 3.41
CA LYS A 254 21.18 22.32 3.14
C LYS A 254 21.71 21.05 2.47
N LEU A 255 22.24 21.18 1.25
CA LEU A 255 22.91 20.09 0.54
C LEU A 255 24.33 19.91 1.10
N THR A 256 24.66 18.73 1.59
CA THR A 256 26.04 18.33 1.90
C THR A 256 26.61 17.57 0.71
N LYS A 257 27.79 18.00 0.26
CA LYS A 257 28.60 17.30 -0.74
C LYS A 257 29.24 16.05 -0.14
#